data_AF-A0A534TTH8-F1
#
_entry.id   AF-A0A534TTH8-F1
#
_cell.length_a   1.000
_cell.length_b   1.000
_cell.length_c   1.000
_cell.angle_alpha   90.00
_cell.angle_beta   90.00
_cell.angle_gamma   90.00
#
_symmetry.space_group_name_H-M   'P 1'
#
loop_
_entity.id
_entity.type
_entity.pdbx_description
1 polymer ?
#
loop_
_entity_poly.entity_id
_entity_poly.type
_entity_poly.pdbx_seq_one_letter_code
_entity_poly.pdbx_strand_id
1 'polypeptide(L)'
;MSRQQKTDDVLEEFRKAYPRSIADLAHRLWNDICFLHLSVSAYLQLYSSQQTVKILNSSAPRFFACLENWLRLTIYLGIKRLTDPAQSGTRSNASFAGFAKLLREAGETAAADVLEEDLKTLKQTLQKIRRIRQLAHADLKAVLCEDSPFPELPRNELEILVDAISNTYSRTDARFRRTQSHVKGMGMFTGVDVLTSFLQRGVPSLSKRSSDLCGELENEGRLANA
;
A
#
# COMPACT_ATOMS: atom_id res chain seq x y z
N MET A 1 -13.36 -17.23 16.41
CA MET A 1 -14.10 -16.20 15.63
C MET A 1 -13.46 -16.10 14.26
N SER A 2 -14.26 -16.15 13.18
CA SER A 2 -13.70 -16.12 11.81
C SER A 2 -13.27 -14.71 11.41
N ARG A 3 -12.38 -14.59 10.41
CA ARG A 3 -11.90 -13.31 9.87
C ARG A 3 -13.05 -12.46 9.29
N GLN A 4 -14.09 -13.12 8.77
CA GLN A 4 -15.30 -12.51 8.23
C GLN A 4 -16.17 -11.88 9.33
N GLN A 5 -16.30 -12.58 10.47
CA GLN A 5 -17.05 -12.10 11.64
C GLN A 5 -16.53 -10.75 12.14
N LYS A 6 -15.20 -10.55 12.17
CA LYS A 6 -14.58 -9.27 12.55
C LYS A 6 -14.83 -8.14 11.55
N THR A 7 -14.99 -8.44 10.26
CA THR A 7 -15.25 -7.42 9.23
C THR A 7 -16.70 -6.93 9.30
N ASP A 8 -17.64 -7.85 9.57
CA ASP A 8 -19.06 -7.53 9.74
C ASP A 8 -19.28 -6.68 11.01
N ASP A 9 -18.56 -6.98 12.10
CA ASP A 9 -18.60 -6.20 13.34
C ASP A 9 -18.14 -4.74 13.13
N VAL A 10 -17.05 -4.53 12.39
CA VAL A 10 -16.53 -3.18 12.11
C VAL A 10 -17.48 -2.38 11.22
N LEU A 11 -18.04 -2.98 10.17
CA LEU A 11 -19.03 -2.30 9.32
C LEU A 11 -20.26 -1.86 10.13
N GLU A 12 -20.69 -2.67 11.09
CA GLU A 12 -21.81 -2.33 11.95
C GLU A 12 -21.52 -1.14 12.87
N GLU A 13 -20.27 -0.96 13.32
CA GLU A 13 -19.85 0.27 14.02
C GLU A 13 -19.99 1.52 13.15
N PHE A 14 -19.63 1.42 11.86
CA PHE A 14 -19.84 2.52 10.91
C PHE A 14 -21.32 2.83 10.71
N ARG A 15 -22.16 1.80 10.59
CA ARG A 15 -23.61 1.95 10.41
C ARG A 15 -24.33 2.53 11.63
N LYS A 16 -23.75 2.39 12.83
CA LYS A 16 -24.24 3.07 14.05
C LYS A 16 -23.91 4.56 14.09
N ALA A 17 -22.85 4.99 13.41
CA ALA A 17 -22.36 6.36 13.45
C ALA A 17 -22.77 7.22 12.23
N TYR A 18 -22.98 6.60 11.07
CA TYR A 18 -23.28 7.27 9.82
C TYR A 18 -24.69 6.93 9.30
N PRO A 19 -25.31 7.82 8.49
CA PRO A 19 -26.43 7.44 7.62
C PRO A 19 -26.05 6.25 6.73
N ARG A 20 -26.99 5.34 6.48
CA ARG A 20 -26.69 3.98 5.96
C ARG A 20 -25.86 3.94 4.66
N SER A 21 -26.19 4.78 3.67
CA SER A 21 -25.43 4.84 2.40
C SER A 21 -24.03 5.45 2.55
N ILE A 22 -23.86 6.32 3.55
CA ILE A 22 -22.58 6.98 3.88
C ILE A 22 -21.68 6.03 4.67
N ALA A 23 -22.26 5.21 5.55
CA ALA A 23 -21.57 4.22 6.37
C ALA A 23 -20.78 3.21 5.52
N ASP A 24 -21.42 2.65 4.49
CA ASP A 24 -20.79 1.65 3.63
C ASP A 24 -19.60 2.24 2.85
N LEU A 25 -19.73 3.48 2.33
CA LEU A 25 -18.62 4.16 1.65
C LEU A 25 -17.52 4.58 2.64
N ALA A 26 -17.88 5.09 3.82
CA ALA A 26 -16.93 5.46 4.87
C ALA A 26 -16.08 4.25 5.28
N HIS A 27 -16.71 3.10 5.55
CA HIS A 27 -16.04 1.85 5.88
C HIS A 27 -15.13 1.37 4.74
N ARG A 28 -15.58 1.47 3.49
CA ARG A 28 -14.76 1.12 2.32
C ARG A 28 -13.51 1.99 2.22
N LEU A 29 -13.65 3.30 2.37
CA LEU A 29 -12.51 4.24 2.33
C LEU A 29 -11.53 3.97 3.46
N TRP A 30 -12.03 3.70 4.68
CA TRP A 30 -11.19 3.30 5.81
C TRP A 30 -10.38 2.05 5.51
N ASN A 31 -11.00 1.00 4.95
CA ASN A 31 -10.29 -0.22 4.56
C ASN A 31 -9.22 0.04 3.48
N ASP A 32 -9.55 0.83 2.46
CA ASP A 32 -8.60 1.20 1.40
C ASP A 32 -7.40 1.98 1.99
N ILE A 33 -7.61 2.83 2.99
CA ILE A 33 -6.55 3.55 3.72
C ILE A 33 -5.71 2.58 4.58
N CYS A 34 -6.34 1.68 5.33
CA CYS A 34 -5.64 0.66 6.12
C CYS A 34 -4.73 -0.20 5.24
N PHE A 35 -5.24 -0.63 4.09
CA PHE A 35 -4.47 -1.41 3.13
C PHE A 35 -3.33 -0.61 2.50
N LEU A 36 -3.54 0.68 2.21
CA LEU A 36 -2.49 1.58 1.74
C LEU A 36 -1.35 1.70 2.76
N HIS A 37 -1.67 1.91 4.05
CA HIS A 37 -0.68 1.95 5.13
C HIS A 37 0.10 0.66 5.28
N LEU A 38 -0.58 -0.49 5.22
CA LEU A 38 0.08 -1.81 5.26
C LEU A 38 1.04 -1.97 4.08
N SER A 39 0.62 -1.57 2.88
CA SER A 39 1.43 -1.68 1.66
C SER A 39 2.67 -0.78 1.72
N VAL A 40 2.52 0.47 2.15
CA VAL A 40 3.64 1.40 2.34
C VAL A 40 4.58 0.88 3.43
N SER A 41 4.06 0.43 4.56
CA SER A 41 4.87 -0.12 5.65
C SER A 41 5.70 -1.32 5.19
N ALA A 42 5.09 -2.27 4.48
CA ALA A 42 5.78 -3.44 3.95
C ALA A 42 6.86 -3.05 2.93
N TYR A 43 6.55 -2.12 2.01
CA TYR A 43 7.51 -1.60 1.05
C TYR A 43 8.71 -0.94 1.75
N LEU A 44 8.45 -0.08 2.73
CA LEU A 44 9.52 0.59 3.45
C LEU A 44 10.36 -0.40 4.26
N GLN A 45 9.77 -1.36 4.97
CA GLN A 45 10.53 -2.34 5.74
C GLN A 45 11.41 -3.24 4.86
N LEU A 46 10.91 -3.66 3.69
CA LEU A 46 11.66 -4.54 2.78
C LEU A 46 12.77 -3.79 2.03
N TYR A 47 12.47 -2.60 1.51
CA TYR A 47 13.36 -1.94 0.55
C TYR A 47 14.11 -0.75 1.16
N SER A 48 13.84 -0.36 2.42
CA SER A 48 14.48 0.85 2.94
C SER A 48 15.94 0.70 3.31
N SER A 49 16.34 -0.48 3.77
CA SER A 49 17.70 -0.76 4.23
C SER A 49 18.47 -1.52 3.16
N GLN A 50 19.67 -1.03 2.82
CA GLN A 50 20.59 -1.76 1.93
C GLN A 50 20.92 -3.16 2.47
N GLN A 51 21.00 -3.31 3.80
CA GLN A 51 21.23 -4.60 4.43
C GLN A 51 20.07 -5.56 4.15
N THR A 52 18.83 -5.11 4.35
CA THR A 52 17.63 -5.90 4.04
C THR A 52 17.62 -6.27 2.57
N VAL A 53 17.80 -5.31 1.66
CA VAL A 53 17.83 -5.57 0.21
C VAL A 53 18.89 -6.61 -0.17
N LYS A 54 20.09 -6.58 0.44
CA LYS A 54 21.11 -7.61 0.20
C LYS A 54 20.64 -9.02 0.60
N ILE A 55 19.92 -9.16 1.72
CA ILE A 55 19.36 -10.44 2.17
C ILE A 55 18.24 -10.92 1.24
N LEU A 56 17.38 -10.01 0.77
CA LEU A 56 16.33 -10.33 -0.19
C LEU A 56 16.94 -10.80 -1.53
N ASN A 57 17.94 -10.09 -2.02
CA ASN A 57 18.61 -10.41 -3.28
C ASN A 57 19.45 -11.68 -3.23
N SER A 58 20.00 -12.04 -2.08
CA SER A 58 20.74 -13.31 -1.91
C SER A 58 19.82 -14.53 -1.72
N SER A 59 18.56 -14.32 -1.33
CA SER A 59 17.60 -15.39 -1.10
C SER A 59 16.74 -15.69 -2.33
N ALA A 60 16.03 -14.69 -2.86
CA ALA A 60 15.11 -14.87 -3.97
C ALA A 60 15.01 -13.60 -4.84
N PRO A 61 16.07 -13.23 -5.58
CA PRO A 61 16.21 -11.91 -6.21
C PRO A 61 15.06 -11.59 -7.17
N ARG A 62 14.66 -12.53 -8.03
CA ARG A 62 13.56 -12.30 -8.98
C ARG A 62 12.22 -12.11 -8.28
N PHE A 63 11.95 -12.88 -7.23
CA PHE A 63 10.70 -12.75 -6.48
C PHE A 63 10.60 -11.38 -5.80
N PHE A 64 11.67 -10.94 -5.11
CA PHE A 64 11.65 -9.65 -4.43
C PHE A 64 11.66 -8.46 -5.41
N ALA A 65 12.30 -8.57 -6.57
CA ALA A 65 12.16 -7.57 -7.62
C ALA A 65 10.71 -7.45 -8.14
N CYS A 66 10.02 -8.58 -8.36
CA CYS A 66 8.61 -8.58 -8.73
C CYS A 66 7.72 -7.99 -7.61
N LEU A 67 7.98 -8.38 -6.36
CA LEU A 67 7.23 -7.91 -5.21
C LEU A 67 7.39 -6.39 -5.00
N GLU A 68 8.59 -5.85 -5.20
CA GLU A 68 8.84 -4.40 -5.16
C GLU A 68 7.93 -3.67 -6.15
N ASN A 69 7.91 -4.13 -7.41
CA ASN A 69 7.08 -3.54 -8.46
C ASN A 69 5.59 -3.63 -8.13
N TRP A 70 5.12 -4.77 -7.60
CA TRP A 70 3.72 -4.95 -7.21
C TRP A 70 3.33 -4.08 -6.02
N LEU A 71 4.19 -3.94 -5.01
CA LEU A 71 3.93 -3.06 -3.87
C LEU A 71 3.86 -1.60 -4.31
N ARG A 72 4.80 -1.15 -5.14
CA ARG A 72 4.77 0.20 -5.72
C ARG A 72 3.47 0.42 -6.48
N LEU A 73 3.14 -0.44 -7.43
CA LEU A 73 1.89 -0.38 -8.20
C LEU A 73 0.66 -0.30 -7.28
N THR A 74 0.60 -1.16 -6.27
CA THR A 74 -0.50 -1.20 -5.30
C THR A 74 -0.64 0.11 -4.55
N ILE A 75 0.46 0.67 -4.04
CA ILE A 75 0.49 1.94 -3.32
C ILE A 75 -0.04 3.07 -4.21
N TYR A 76 0.50 3.21 -5.42
CA TYR A 76 0.08 4.30 -6.29
C TYR A 76 -1.37 4.17 -6.77
N LEU A 77 -1.85 2.94 -7.05
CA LEU A 77 -3.25 2.70 -7.39
C LEU A 77 -4.18 3.00 -6.21
N GLY A 78 -3.77 2.65 -4.99
CA GLY A 78 -4.50 2.98 -3.77
C GLY A 78 -4.64 4.50 -3.60
N ILE A 79 -3.55 5.24 -3.74
CA ILE A 79 -3.57 6.71 -3.70
C ILE A 79 -4.48 7.28 -4.80
N LYS A 80 -4.36 6.79 -6.04
CA LYS A 80 -5.21 7.24 -7.16
C LYS A 80 -6.69 7.03 -6.86
N ARG A 81 -7.10 5.81 -6.51
CA ARG A 81 -8.50 5.47 -6.24
C ARG A 81 -9.10 6.30 -5.11
N LEU A 82 -8.39 6.45 -4.00
CA LEU A 82 -8.84 7.28 -2.88
C LEU A 82 -9.03 8.75 -3.27
N THR A 83 -8.24 9.23 -4.24
CA THR A 83 -8.21 10.64 -4.62
C THR A 83 -8.79 10.92 -6.00
N ASP A 84 -9.43 9.94 -6.64
CA ASP A 84 -10.07 10.12 -7.95
C ASP A 84 -11.23 11.13 -7.87
N PRO A 85 -11.60 11.76 -9.01
CA PRO A 85 -12.81 12.59 -9.07
C PRO A 85 -14.04 11.80 -8.60
N ALA A 86 -15.11 12.50 -8.19
CA ALA A 86 -16.34 11.85 -7.73
C ALA A 86 -16.99 10.94 -8.80
N GLN A 87 -16.69 11.19 -10.07
CA GLN A 87 -17.26 10.47 -11.20
C GLN A 87 -16.23 10.32 -12.32
N SER A 88 -16.25 9.18 -13.01
CA SER A 88 -15.51 8.92 -14.24
C SER A 88 -16.48 8.45 -15.32
N GLY A 89 -16.70 9.28 -16.34
CA GLY A 89 -17.76 9.04 -17.32
C GLY A 89 -19.13 9.03 -16.64
N THR A 90 -19.86 7.91 -16.74
CA THR A 90 -21.19 7.74 -16.13
C THR A 90 -21.16 7.13 -14.72
N ARG A 91 -20.00 6.65 -14.24
CA ARG A 91 -19.91 5.89 -12.98
C ARG A 91 -19.37 6.76 -11.83
N SER A 92 -20.03 6.68 -10.67
CA SER A 92 -19.55 7.29 -9.42
C SER A 92 -18.37 6.49 -8.85
N ASN A 93 -17.34 7.19 -8.40
CA ASN A 93 -16.16 6.56 -7.80
C ASN A 93 -16.26 6.53 -6.27
N ALA A 94 -15.81 5.43 -5.67
CA ALA A 94 -15.63 5.31 -4.23
C ALA A 94 -14.32 6.02 -3.80
N SER A 95 -14.30 7.35 -3.95
CA SER A 95 -13.17 8.23 -3.62
C SER A 95 -13.57 9.27 -2.58
N PHE A 96 -12.61 10.05 -2.07
CA PHE A 96 -12.90 11.19 -1.20
C PHE A 96 -13.79 12.23 -1.85
N ALA A 97 -13.63 12.49 -3.15
CA ALA A 97 -14.52 13.39 -3.87
C ALA A 97 -15.95 12.82 -3.97
N GLY A 98 -16.09 11.51 -4.20
CA GLY A 98 -17.38 10.82 -4.16
C GLY A 98 -18.02 10.86 -2.77
N PHE A 99 -17.21 10.73 -1.73
CA PHE A 99 -17.66 10.83 -0.34
C PHE A 99 -18.13 12.23 0.03
N ALA A 100 -17.39 13.28 -0.35
CA ALA A 100 -17.81 14.67 -0.17
C ALA A 100 -19.16 14.94 -0.84
N LYS A 101 -19.36 14.42 -2.07
CA LYS A 101 -20.64 14.53 -2.79
C LYS A 101 -21.79 13.88 -2.01
N LEU A 102 -21.62 12.64 -1.54
CA LEU A 102 -22.65 11.96 -0.75
C LEU A 102 -22.94 12.64 0.59
N LEU A 103 -21.91 13.13 1.27
CA LEU A 103 -22.06 13.91 2.51
C LEU A 103 -22.91 15.17 2.25
N ARG A 104 -22.62 15.89 1.17
CA ARG A 104 -23.37 17.11 0.81
C ARG A 104 -24.83 16.79 0.45
N GLU A 105 -25.09 15.72 -0.30
CA GLU A 105 -26.44 15.25 -0.63
C GLU A 105 -27.24 14.83 0.62
N ALA A 106 -26.57 14.37 1.66
CA ALA A 106 -27.17 14.03 2.95
C ALA A 106 -27.33 15.22 3.91
N GLY A 107 -26.93 16.43 3.52
CA GLY A 107 -27.00 17.63 4.36
C GLY A 107 -25.78 17.85 5.27
N GLU A 108 -24.77 16.97 5.22
CA GLU A 108 -23.53 17.05 6.01
C GLU A 108 -22.50 17.99 5.37
N THR A 109 -22.92 19.22 5.07
CA THR A 109 -22.15 20.20 4.28
C THR A 109 -20.81 20.53 4.91
N ALA A 110 -20.78 20.74 6.22
CA ALA A 110 -19.55 21.04 6.93
C ALA A 110 -18.52 19.90 6.73
N ALA A 111 -18.94 18.64 6.80
CA ALA A 111 -18.05 17.47 6.67
C ALA A 111 -17.52 17.35 5.24
N ALA A 112 -18.37 17.64 4.25
CA ALA A 112 -17.96 17.73 2.85
C ALA A 112 -16.93 18.86 2.63
N ASP A 113 -17.13 20.04 3.22
CA ASP A 113 -16.24 21.20 3.05
C ASP A 113 -14.82 20.92 3.58
N VAL A 114 -14.71 20.30 4.76
CA VAL A 114 -13.40 19.87 5.33
C VAL A 114 -12.67 18.93 4.37
N LEU A 115 -13.40 17.94 3.84
CA LEU A 115 -12.82 16.95 2.93
C LEU A 115 -12.36 17.60 1.61
N GLU A 116 -13.16 18.50 1.05
CA GLU A 116 -12.82 19.23 -0.18
C GLU A 116 -11.65 20.20 0.01
N GLU A 117 -11.56 20.88 1.15
CA GLU A 117 -10.43 21.76 1.49
C GLU A 117 -9.13 20.96 1.56
N ASP A 118 -9.15 19.84 2.26
CA ASP A 118 -8.01 18.95 2.37
C ASP A 118 -7.54 18.43 1.00
N LEU A 119 -8.48 18.00 0.16
CA LEU A 119 -8.19 17.57 -1.21
C LEU A 119 -7.53 18.68 -2.05
N LYS A 120 -7.90 19.95 -1.84
CA LYS A 120 -7.24 21.09 -2.52
C LYS A 120 -5.78 21.22 -2.10
N THR A 121 -5.47 21.04 -0.82
CA THR A 121 -4.08 21.11 -0.32
C THR A 121 -3.20 20.01 -0.91
N LEU A 122 -3.75 18.81 -1.14
CA LEU A 122 -3.04 17.66 -1.69
C LEU A 122 -2.89 17.68 -3.23
N LYS A 123 -3.62 18.58 -3.92
CA LYS A 123 -3.77 18.56 -5.38
C LYS A 123 -2.44 18.54 -6.14
N GLN A 124 -1.46 19.34 -5.73
CA GLN A 124 -0.17 19.41 -6.43
C GLN A 124 0.62 18.10 -6.33
N THR A 125 0.69 17.50 -5.14
CA THR A 125 1.36 16.21 -4.91
C THR A 125 0.64 15.08 -5.65
N LEU A 126 -0.70 15.07 -5.62
CA LEU A 126 -1.50 14.07 -6.32
C LEU A 126 -1.38 14.18 -7.85
N GLN A 127 -1.19 15.39 -8.39
CA GLN A 127 -0.95 15.58 -9.83
C GLN A 127 0.35 14.90 -10.29
N LYS A 128 1.42 14.90 -9.47
CA LYS A 128 2.66 14.17 -9.78
C LYS A 128 2.38 12.67 -9.94
N ILE A 129 1.58 12.10 -9.04
CA ILE A 129 1.19 10.68 -9.04
C ILE A 129 0.26 10.35 -10.22
N ARG A 130 -0.64 11.26 -10.58
CA ARG A 130 -1.55 11.06 -11.71
C ARG A 130 -0.82 10.94 -13.05
N ARG A 131 0.28 11.66 -13.21
CA ARG A 131 1.12 11.67 -14.42
C ARG A 131 1.99 10.43 -14.59
N ILE A 132 2.03 9.53 -13.60
CA ILE A 132 2.76 8.26 -13.71
C ILE A 132 2.09 7.42 -14.79
N ARG A 133 2.73 7.37 -15.97
CA ARG A 133 2.19 6.82 -17.22
C ARG A 133 1.84 5.33 -17.10
N GLN A 134 2.68 4.56 -16.40
CA GLN A 134 2.51 3.13 -16.16
C GLN A 134 1.22 2.75 -15.42
N LEU A 135 0.57 3.72 -14.76
CA LEU A 135 -0.68 3.50 -14.01
C LEU A 135 -1.94 3.86 -14.80
N ALA A 136 -1.81 4.64 -15.88
CA ALA A 136 -2.96 5.26 -16.54
C ALA A 136 -3.48 4.35 -17.66
N HIS A 137 -2.61 3.95 -18.58
CA HIS A 137 -2.85 2.95 -19.61
C HIS A 137 -1.47 2.52 -20.11
N ALA A 138 -1.31 1.26 -20.52
CA ALA A 138 -0.19 0.86 -21.38
C ALA A 138 -0.37 1.53 -22.75
N ASP A 139 -0.32 2.86 -22.78
CA ASP A 139 -0.33 3.65 -24.00
C ASP A 139 0.80 3.11 -24.87
N LEU A 140 0.48 2.67 -26.08
CA LEU A 140 1.43 2.06 -27.00
C LEU A 140 2.65 2.97 -27.19
N LYS A 141 2.43 4.30 -27.22
CA LYS A 141 3.53 5.27 -27.32
C LYS A 141 4.40 5.33 -26.07
N ALA A 142 3.83 5.10 -24.88
CA ALA A 142 4.57 5.03 -23.62
C ALA A 142 5.31 3.69 -23.44
N VAL A 143 4.80 2.59 -24.01
CA VAL A 143 5.46 1.27 -24.04
C VAL A 143 6.62 1.25 -25.03
N LEU A 144 6.49 1.94 -26.17
CA LEU A 144 7.51 2.02 -27.21
C LEU A 144 8.64 3.02 -26.92
N CYS A 145 8.51 3.85 -25.87
CA CYS A 145 9.60 4.65 -25.34
C CYS A 145 10.16 3.96 -24.08
N GLU A 146 11.32 3.30 -24.19
CA GLU A 146 11.93 2.48 -23.13
C GLU A 146 12.32 3.23 -21.84
N ASP A 147 12.26 4.56 -21.79
CA ASP A 147 12.79 5.36 -20.68
C ASP A 147 11.74 5.85 -19.69
N SER A 148 11.00 4.94 -19.04
CA SER A 148 10.30 5.35 -17.83
C SER A 148 10.40 4.27 -16.76
N PRO A 149 11.47 4.26 -15.95
CA PRO A 149 11.38 3.64 -14.63
C PRO A 149 10.20 4.26 -13.89
N PHE A 150 9.51 3.45 -13.08
CA PHE A 150 8.48 3.96 -12.15
C PHE A 150 9.11 5.16 -11.42
N PRO A 151 8.51 6.36 -11.47
CA PRO A 151 9.14 7.54 -10.92
C PRO A 151 9.42 7.32 -9.44
N GLU A 152 10.65 7.61 -9.03
CA GLU A 152 11.01 7.55 -7.63
C GLU A 152 10.28 8.68 -6.90
N LEU A 153 9.24 8.34 -6.15
CA LEU A 153 8.83 9.21 -5.07
C LEU A 153 9.82 8.98 -3.92
N PRO A 154 10.51 10.04 -3.45
CA PRO A 154 11.29 9.96 -2.23
C PRO A 154 10.44 9.36 -1.10
N ARG A 155 11.03 8.46 -0.32
CA ARG A 155 10.28 7.68 0.70
C ARG A 155 9.59 8.57 1.72
N ASN A 156 10.25 9.64 2.13
CA ASN A 156 9.69 10.67 3.00
C ASN A 156 8.46 11.36 2.37
N GLU A 157 8.49 11.66 1.07
CA GLU A 157 7.32 12.22 0.37
C GLU A 157 6.14 11.23 0.36
N LEU A 158 6.43 9.93 0.23
CA LEU A 158 5.40 8.88 0.26
C LEU A 158 4.73 8.76 1.63
N GLU A 159 5.53 8.70 2.71
CA GLU A 159 5.00 8.65 4.09
C GLU A 159 4.16 9.89 4.42
N ILE A 160 4.69 11.08 4.13
CA ILE A 160 3.98 12.36 4.35
C ILE A 160 2.65 12.37 3.61
N LEU A 161 2.63 11.91 2.36
CA LEU A 161 1.41 11.89 1.56
C LEU A 161 0.37 10.90 2.12
N VAL A 162 0.78 9.69 2.49
CA VAL A 162 -0.14 8.68 3.04
C VAL A 162 -0.68 9.09 4.41
N ASP A 163 0.14 9.73 5.24
CA ASP A 163 -0.29 10.35 6.48
C ASP A 163 -1.30 11.47 6.22
N ALA A 164 -1.04 12.33 5.22
CA ALA A 164 -1.97 13.40 4.87
C ALA A 164 -3.32 12.87 4.36
N ILE A 165 -3.32 11.86 3.49
CA ILE A 165 -4.52 11.14 3.02
C ILE A 165 -5.32 10.59 4.21
N SER A 166 -4.64 10.05 5.20
CA SER A 166 -5.29 9.46 6.38
C SER A 166 -5.85 10.52 7.30
N ASN A 167 -5.12 11.62 7.51
CA ASN A 167 -5.58 12.76 8.29
C ASN A 167 -6.78 13.45 7.64
N THR A 168 -6.85 13.47 6.31
CA THR A 168 -8.03 13.94 5.57
C THR A 168 -9.26 13.12 5.94
N TYR A 169 -9.17 11.78 5.85
CA TYR A 169 -10.27 10.91 6.24
C TYR A 169 -10.62 11.04 7.72
N SER A 170 -9.63 10.97 8.60
CA SER A 170 -9.82 11.00 10.06
C SER A 170 -10.49 12.28 10.55
N ARG A 171 -10.21 13.44 9.91
CA ARG A 171 -10.87 14.71 10.27
C ARG A 171 -12.34 14.74 9.87
N THR A 172 -12.69 14.21 8.70
CA THR A 172 -14.09 14.04 8.29
C THR A 172 -14.80 13.04 9.19
N ASP A 173 -14.13 11.93 9.51
CA ASP A 173 -14.66 10.82 10.31
C ASP A 173 -14.89 11.16 11.78
N ALA A 174 -14.04 11.99 12.38
CA ALA A 174 -14.16 12.44 13.77
C ALA A 174 -15.48 13.18 14.08
N ARG A 175 -16.22 13.62 13.05
CA ARG A 175 -17.54 14.25 13.21
C ARG A 175 -18.67 13.25 13.42
N PHE A 176 -18.48 12.02 12.98
CA PHE A 176 -19.46 10.94 13.10
C PHE A 176 -19.07 9.97 14.20
N ARG A 177 -17.77 9.64 14.29
CA ARG A 177 -17.22 8.71 15.28
C ARG A 177 -16.37 9.45 16.30
N ARG A 178 -16.58 9.14 17.59
CA ARG A 178 -15.80 9.70 18.71
C ARG A 178 -14.38 9.12 18.83
N THR A 179 -14.05 8.14 17.99
CA THR A 179 -12.73 7.51 17.92
C THR A 179 -11.97 8.09 16.73
N GLN A 180 -10.74 8.56 16.94
CA GLN A 180 -9.86 8.82 15.81
C GLN A 180 -9.57 7.50 15.10
N SER A 181 -9.70 7.49 13.78
CA SER A 181 -9.20 6.41 12.92
C SER A 181 -7.67 6.39 12.97
N HIS A 182 -7.12 5.79 14.03
CA HIS A 182 -5.68 5.60 14.16
C HIS A 182 -5.23 4.47 13.24
N VAL A 183 -4.63 4.82 12.10
CA VAL A 183 -3.98 3.86 11.19
C VAL A 183 -2.48 3.72 11.51
N LYS A 184 -1.97 4.56 12.43
CA LYS A 184 -0.59 4.54 12.90
C LYS A 184 -0.33 3.25 13.69
N GLY A 185 0.71 2.51 13.31
CA GLY A 185 1.04 1.19 13.90
C GLY A 185 0.74 0.00 12.99
N MET A 186 0.17 0.21 11.80
CA MET A 186 -0.04 -0.84 10.80
C MET A 186 1.24 -1.61 10.44
N GLY A 187 2.40 -0.96 10.54
CA GLY A 187 3.70 -1.59 10.30
C GLY A 187 4.02 -2.80 11.20
N MET A 188 3.35 -2.96 12.35
CA MET A 188 3.51 -4.14 13.21
C MET A 188 2.80 -5.39 12.66
N PHE A 189 1.87 -5.23 11.72
CA PHE A 189 1.05 -6.33 11.17
C PHE A 189 1.54 -6.82 9.81
N THR A 190 2.66 -6.30 9.30
CA THR A 190 3.20 -6.72 8.00
C THR A 190 3.90 -8.07 8.08
N GLY A 191 4.47 -8.42 9.24
CA GLY A 191 5.31 -9.62 9.45
C GLY A 191 6.64 -9.61 8.69
N VAL A 192 7.04 -8.48 8.12
CA VAL A 192 8.30 -8.35 7.35
C VAL A 192 9.53 -8.48 8.25
N ASP A 193 9.45 -7.98 9.47
CA ASP A 193 10.48 -8.13 10.50
C ASP A 193 10.76 -9.62 10.79
N VAL A 194 9.69 -10.42 10.94
CA VAL A 194 9.79 -11.87 11.14
C VAL A 194 10.41 -12.53 9.92
N LEU A 195 9.91 -12.24 8.72
CA LEU A 195 10.43 -12.78 7.46
C LEU A 195 11.93 -12.48 7.29
N THR A 196 12.32 -11.23 7.48
CA THR A 196 13.72 -10.80 7.29
C THR A 196 14.62 -11.43 8.35
N SER A 197 14.16 -11.59 9.59
CA SER A 197 14.89 -12.32 10.63
C SER A 197 15.12 -13.79 10.26
N PHE A 198 14.11 -14.47 9.71
CA PHE A 198 14.25 -15.84 9.22
C PHE A 198 15.25 -15.95 8.06
N LEU A 199 15.15 -15.06 7.07
CA LEU A 199 16.06 -15.06 5.93
C LEU A 199 17.51 -14.77 6.34
N GLN A 200 17.73 -13.85 7.28
CA GLN A 200 19.05 -13.55 7.84
C GLN A 200 19.72 -14.77 8.46
N ARG A 201 18.95 -15.59 9.19
CA ARG A 201 19.47 -16.82 9.82
C ARG A 201 19.63 -17.96 8.81
N GLY A 202 18.71 -18.08 7.85
CA GLY A 202 18.65 -19.19 6.92
C GLY A 202 19.65 -19.11 5.76
N VAL A 203 19.86 -17.93 5.16
CA VAL A 203 20.71 -17.79 3.96
C VAL A 203 22.15 -18.26 4.17
N PRO A 204 22.85 -17.92 5.28
CA PRO A 204 24.20 -18.45 5.53
C PRO A 204 24.23 -19.98 5.66
N SER A 205 23.20 -20.58 6.27
CA SER A 205 23.12 -22.03 6.47
C SER A 205 22.92 -22.80 5.15
N LEU A 206 22.19 -22.23 4.20
CA LEU A 206 21.99 -22.81 2.88
C LEU A 206 23.24 -22.70 2.00
N SER A 207 23.94 -21.57 2.07
CA SER A 207 25.22 -21.38 1.38
C SER A 207 26.27 -22.38 1.87
N LYS A 208 26.37 -22.57 3.20
CA LYS A 208 27.27 -23.55 3.80
C LYS A 208 26.92 -24.97 3.38
N ARG A 209 25.65 -25.36 3.44
CA ARG A 209 25.20 -26.70 3.03
C ARG A 209 25.42 -26.99 1.54
N SER A 210 25.25 -25.99 0.67
CA SER A 210 25.57 -26.13 -0.76
C SER A 210 27.07 -26.27 -1.00
N SER A 211 27.90 -25.54 -0.25
CA SER A 211 29.35 -25.67 -0.32
C SER A 211 29.84 -27.03 0.17
N ASP A 212 29.26 -27.53 1.27
CA ASP A 212 29.58 -28.82 1.85
C ASP A 212 29.20 -29.96 0.87
N LEU A 213 28.02 -29.88 0.24
CA LEU A 213 27.58 -30.84 -0.79
C LEU A 213 28.47 -30.82 -2.04
N CYS A 214 28.92 -29.66 -2.51
CA CYS A 214 29.87 -29.60 -3.63
C CYS A 214 31.23 -30.21 -3.26
N GLY A 215 31.73 -29.97 -2.04
CA GLY A 215 32.99 -30.54 -1.56
C GLY A 215 32.93 -32.06 -1.35
N GLU A 216 31.78 -32.60 -0.94
CA GLU A 216 31.55 -34.05 -0.84
C GLU A 216 31.57 -34.72 -2.22
N LEU A 217 30.91 -34.13 -3.23
CA LEU A 217 30.91 -34.65 -4.61
C LEU A 217 32.30 -34.61 -5.27
N GLU A 218 33.11 -33.58 -4.99
CA GLU A 218 34.49 -33.49 -5.49
C GLU A 218 35.42 -34.52 -4.84
N ASN A 219 35.20 -34.87 -3.57
CA ASN A 219 35.96 -35.91 -2.88
C ASN A 219 35.55 -37.33 -3.33
N GLU A 220 34.27 -37.60 -3.56
CA GLU A 220 33.81 -38.88 -4.11
C GLU A 220 34.32 -39.10 -5.54
N GLY A 221 34.35 -38.05 -6.37
CA GLY A 221 34.91 -38.11 -7.72
C GLY A 221 36.43 -38.32 -7.77
N ARG A 222 37.17 -37.94 -6.71
CA ARG A 222 38.61 -38.22 -6.56
C ARG A 222 38.89 -39.64 -6.08
N LEU A 223 38.06 -40.19 -5.19
CA LEU A 223 38.20 -41.55 -4.70
C LEU A 223 37.80 -42.61 -5.74
N ALA A 224 36.92 -42.27 -6.69
CA ALA A 224 36.54 -43.16 -7.79
C ALA A 224 37.56 -43.21 -8.95
N ASN A 225 38.55 -42.32 -8.97
CA ASN A 225 39.58 -42.22 -10.02
C ASN A 225 40.99 -42.57 -9.51
N ALA A 226 41.11 -43.11 -8.28
CA ALA A 226 42.35 -43.62 -7.68
C ALA A 226 42.29 -45.15 -7.61
#